data_AF-D5RF74-F1
#
_entry.id   AF-D5RF74-F1
#
_cell.length_a   1.000
_cell.length_b   1.000
_cell.length_c   1.000
_cell.angle_alpha   90.00
_cell.angle_beta   90.00
_cell.angle_gamma   90.00
#
_symmetry.space_group_name_H-M   'P 1'
#
loop_
_entity.id
_entity.type
_entity.pdbx_description
1 polymer ?
#
loop_
_entity_poly.entity_id
_entity_poly.type
_entity_poly.pdbx_seq_one_letter_code
_entity_poly.pdbx_strand_id
1 'polypeptide(L)'
;MKMKKILFSLLTIFMLVIAVACGKKEAPTEDANTQQGTTSEATQDYHIGVVTISVSQAEDNFRGAEAVAKKYGLSSEGGKITVVTIPDNFMQEQETTISQMVSLADDPKMKAIVVAEGVPGTYPAFKAIREKRPDILLFVNNNHEDPVQVSTVADVVVNSDSIARGYLIVKTAHD
;
A
#
# COMPACT_ATOMS: atom_id res chain seq x y z
N MET A 1 59.98 -31.10 -30.11
CA MET A 1 58.62 -31.69 -30.13
C MET A 1 58.28 -32.65 -28.97
N LYS A 2 59.02 -32.67 -27.84
CA LYS A 2 58.71 -33.52 -26.66
C LYS A 2 58.35 -32.75 -25.37
N MET A 3 58.80 -31.50 -25.17
CA MET A 3 58.43 -30.72 -23.96
C MET A 3 57.00 -30.16 -23.97
N LYS A 4 56.45 -29.78 -25.14
CA LYS A 4 55.06 -29.28 -25.21
C LYS A 4 54.02 -30.38 -24.91
N LYS A 5 54.30 -31.64 -25.24
CA LYS A 5 53.38 -32.76 -24.95
C LYS A 5 53.38 -33.18 -23.46
N ILE A 6 54.49 -32.97 -22.75
CA ILE A 6 54.59 -33.20 -21.29
C ILE A 6 53.89 -32.06 -20.53
N LEU A 7 54.00 -30.82 -21.02
CA LEU A 7 53.33 -29.66 -20.44
C LEU A 7 51.79 -29.74 -20.58
N PHE A 8 51.28 -30.25 -21.70
CA PHE A 8 49.84 -30.47 -21.89
C PHE A 8 49.27 -31.65 -21.09
N SER A 9 50.08 -32.66 -20.75
CA SER A 9 49.67 -33.80 -19.92
C SER A 9 49.68 -33.48 -18.42
N LEU A 10 50.49 -32.52 -17.96
CA LEU A 10 50.45 -32.04 -16.57
C LEU A 10 49.27 -31.10 -16.31
N LEU A 11 48.88 -30.29 -17.31
CA LEU A 11 47.80 -29.31 -17.17
C LEU A 11 46.40 -29.96 -17.09
N THR A 12 46.23 -31.15 -17.68
CA THR A 12 44.97 -31.90 -17.65
C THR A 12 44.76 -32.69 -16.36
N ILE A 13 45.83 -33.03 -15.62
CA ILE A 13 45.73 -33.65 -14.29
C ILE A 13 45.46 -32.61 -13.19
N PHE A 14 45.91 -31.37 -13.38
CA PHE A 14 45.66 -30.28 -12.42
C PHE A 14 44.20 -29.78 -12.43
N MET A 15 43.47 -29.98 -13.54
CA MET A 15 42.06 -29.57 -13.67
C MET A 15 41.05 -30.59 -13.10
N LEU A 16 41.50 -31.78 -12.65
CA LEU A 16 40.63 -32.82 -12.08
C LEU A 16 40.68 -32.90 -10.53
N VAL A 17 41.59 -32.16 -9.88
CA VAL A 17 41.84 -32.26 -8.41
C VAL A 17 41.15 -31.14 -7.60
N ILE A 18 40.59 -30.11 -8.25
CA ILE A 18 39.95 -28.97 -7.56
C ILE A 18 38.47 -29.25 -7.19
N ALA A 19 37.89 -30.35 -7.67
CA ALA A 19 36.46 -30.66 -7.42
C ALA A 19 36.17 -31.35 -6.08
N VAL A 20 37.17 -31.70 -5.25
CA VAL A 20 36.94 -32.44 -4.00
C VAL A 20 37.93 -32.03 -2.91
N ALA A 21 37.79 -30.85 -2.31
CA ALA A 21 38.43 -30.57 -1.02
C ALA A 21 37.84 -29.34 -0.30
N CYS A 22 37.12 -29.64 0.79
CA CYS A 22 36.88 -28.78 1.96
C CYS A 22 35.82 -27.68 1.79
N GLY A 23 34.81 -27.54 2.67
CA GLY A 23 34.76 -27.91 4.07
C GLY A 23 34.74 -26.65 4.96
N LYS A 24 33.52 -26.17 5.21
CA LYS A 24 33.01 -25.16 6.18
C LYS A 24 33.94 -24.65 7.32
N LYS A 25 34.15 -23.32 7.39
CA LYS A 25 34.00 -22.46 8.61
C LYS A 25 34.20 -20.95 8.31
N GLU A 26 33.35 -20.13 8.93
CA GLU A 26 33.07 -18.67 8.80
C GLU A 26 34.27 -17.76 9.19
N ALA A 27 34.38 -16.46 8.87
CA ALA A 27 33.42 -15.33 8.86
C ALA A 27 34.00 -14.10 8.06
N PRO A 28 33.47 -12.85 8.17
CA PRO A 28 32.29 -12.31 7.50
C PRO A 28 32.63 -11.08 6.62
N THR A 29 32.04 -10.97 5.42
CA THR A 29 31.92 -9.66 4.75
C THR A 29 30.62 -9.60 3.96
N GLU A 30 29.93 -8.49 4.20
CA GLU A 30 28.67 -8.00 3.66
C GLU A 30 28.45 -8.31 2.17
N ASP A 31 27.40 -9.07 1.89
CA ASP A 31 26.63 -8.99 0.64
C ASP A 31 25.19 -9.44 0.95
N ALA A 32 24.42 -8.53 1.54
CA ALA A 32 23.01 -8.72 1.80
C ALA A 32 22.19 -8.34 0.56
N ASN A 33 22.14 -9.20 -0.46
CA ASN A 33 20.93 -9.33 -1.28
C ASN A 33 20.91 -10.62 -2.10
N THR A 34 20.71 -11.75 -1.44
CA THR A 34 20.15 -12.94 -2.11
C THR A 34 19.20 -13.65 -1.17
N GLN A 35 18.02 -13.05 -1.01
CA GLN A 35 16.80 -13.79 -0.71
C GLN A 35 15.85 -13.64 -1.88
N GLN A 36 16.15 -14.35 -2.96
CA GLN A 36 15.10 -14.76 -3.90
C GLN A 36 14.39 -15.97 -3.28
N GLY A 37 13.67 -15.70 -2.18
CA GLY A 37 12.58 -16.55 -1.76
C GLY A 37 11.45 -16.27 -2.74
N THR A 38 11.27 -17.13 -3.73
CA THR A 38 10.01 -17.24 -4.44
C THR A 38 8.98 -17.76 -3.43
N THR A 39 8.51 -16.88 -2.54
CA THR A 39 7.17 -17.01 -2.01
C THR A 39 6.31 -16.99 -3.25
N SER A 40 5.79 -18.15 -3.64
CA SER A 40 4.57 -18.16 -4.44
C SER A 40 3.62 -17.29 -3.65
N GLU A 41 3.45 -16.03 -4.05
CA GLU A 41 2.30 -15.26 -3.63
C GLU A 41 1.15 -16.18 -3.99
N ALA A 42 0.55 -16.82 -2.99
CA ALA A 42 -0.83 -17.21 -3.13
C ALA A 42 -1.47 -15.94 -3.68
N THR A 43 -2.09 -16.01 -4.87
CA THR A 43 -2.81 -14.89 -5.44
C THR A 43 -3.85 -14.52 -4.40
N GLN A 44 -3.48 -13.62 -3.48
CA GLN A 44 -4.26 -13.32 -2.30
C GLN A 44 -5.44 -12.54 -2.85
N ASP A 45 -6.59 -13.21 -2.83
CA ASP A 45 -7.81 -12.78 -3.51
C ASP A 45 -8.52 -11.75 -2.63
N TYR A 46 -7.99 -10.53 -2.65
CA TYR A 46 -8.52 -9.40 -1.91
C TYR A 46 -8.60 -8.17 -2.77
N HIS A 47 -9.54 -7.30 -2.42
CA HIS A 47 -9.67 -5.96 -2.97
C HIS A 47 -9.49 -4.90 -1.88
N ILE A 48 -9.09 -3.71 -2.32
CA ILE A 48 -8.96 -2.50 -1.52
C ILE A 48 -9.81 -1.41 -2.15
N GLY A 49 -10.71 -0.85 -1.36
CA GLY A 49 -11.50 0.32 -1.72
C GLY A 49 -10.69 1.58 -1.48
N VAL A 50 -10.62 2.46 -2.47
CA VAL A 50 -10.04 3.79 -2.35
C VAL A 50 -11.15 4.80 -2.57
N VAL A 51 -11.48 5.57 -1.53
CA VAL A 51 -12.47 6.63 -1.60
C VAL A 51 -11.73 7.96 -1.80
N THR A 52 -12.05 8.67 -2.86
CA THR A 52 -11.47 9.98 -3.20
C THR A 52 -12.58 11.01 -3.47
N ILE A 53 -12.21 12.28 -3.45
CA ILE A 53 -13.01 13.39 -3.99
C ILE A 53 -12.58 13.70 -5.42
N SER A 54 -13.37 14.50 -6.15
CA SER A 54 -13.04 14.84 -7.54
C SER A 54 -11.80 15.73 -7.65
N VAL A 55 -11.28 15.85 -8.88
CA VAL A 55 -10.19 16.77 -9.22
C VAL A 55 -10.52 18.22 -8.84
N SER A 56 -11.79 18.62 -8.90
CA SER A 56 -12.21 20.00 -8.61
C SER A 56 -12.04 20.34 -7.12
N GLN A 57 -12.13 19.33 -6.25
CA GLN A 57 -12.03 19.48 -4.80
C GLN A 57 -10.60 19.26 -4.32
N ALA A 58 -9.93 18.21 -4.80
CA ALA A 58 -8.52 17.96 -4.52
C ALA A 58 -7.88 17.11 -5.62
N GLU A 59 -7.09 17.76 -6.48
CA GLU A 59 -6.36 17.09 -7.56
C GLU A 59 -5.43 16.00 -7.02
N ASP A 60 -4.66 16.28 -5.97
CA ASP A 60 -3.69 15.33 -5.43
C ASP A 60 -4.34 14.02 -4.94
N ASN A 61 -5.50 14.10 -4.29
CA ASN A 61 -6.24 12.92 -3.85
C ASN A 61 -6.70 12.07 -5.06
N PHE A 62 -7.29 12.73 -6.06
CA PHE A 62 -7.79 12.07 -7.25
C PHE A 62 -6.67 11.41 -8.06
N ARG A 63 -5.56 12.14 -8.29
CA ARG A 63 -4.37 11.61 -8.98
C ARG A 63 -3.69 10.50 -8.18
N GLY A 64 -3.69 10.60 -6.86
CA GLY A 64 -3.24 9.55 -5.96
C GLY A 64 -4.03 8.25 -6.15
N ALA A 65 -5.36 8.35 -6.19
CA ALA A 65 -6.23 7.21 -6.45
C ALA A 65 -5.99 6.60 -7.85
N GLU A 66 -5.85 7.41 -8.90
CA GLU A 66 -5.49 6.95 -10.24
C GLU A 66 -4.13 6.24 -10.26
N ALA A 67 -3.13 6.77 -9.57
CA ALA A 67 -1.80 6.17 -9.50
C ALA A 67 -1.82 4.80 -8.79
N VAL A 68 -2.59 4.68 -7.71
CA VAL A 68 -2.79 3.39 -7.00
C VAL A 68 -3.51 2.38 -7.89
N ALA A 69 -4.60 2.79 -8.56
CA ALA A 69 -5.32 1.94 -9.50
C ALA A 69 -4.43 1.48 -10.67
N LYS A 70 -3.62 2.38 -11.24
CA LYS A 70 -2.66 2.04 -12.31
C LYS A 70 -1.61 1.05 -11.84
N LYS A 71 -1.15 1.16 -10.59
CA LYS A 71 -0.10 0.30 -10.04
C LYS A 71 -0.58 -1.11 -9.71
N TYR A 72 -1.80 -1.24 -9.18
CA TYR A 72 -2.31 -2.52 -8.65
C TYR A 72 -3.51 -3.09 -9.43
N GLY A 73 -3.94 -2.41 -10.50
CA GLY A 73 -5.05 -2.80 -11.36
C GLY A 73 -6.42 -2.56 -10.72
N LEU A 74 -7.42 -2.28 -11.56
CA LEU A 74 -8.81 -2.17 -11.11
C LEU A 74 -9.40 -3.57 -10.83
N SER A 75 -10.16 -3.71 -9.75
CA SER A 75 -10.82 -4.97 -9.37
C SER A 75 -11.78 -5.47 -10.44
N SER A 76 -12.47 -4.56 -11.14
CA SER A 76 -13.33 -4.86 -12.30
C SER A 76 -12.58 -5.44 -13.50
N GLU A 77 -11.25 -5.30 -13.53
CA GLU A 77 -10.36 -5.78 -14.58
C GLU A 77 -9.44 -6.92 -14.08
N GLY A 78 -9.78 -7.52 -12.93
CA GLY A 78 -8.99 -8.60 -12.31
C GLY A 78 -7.80 -8.12 -11.46
N GLY A 79 -7.68 -6.81 -11.24
CA GLY A 79 -6.74 -6.21 -10.30
C GLY A 79 -7.26 -6.18 -8.86
N LYS A 80 -6.74 -5.25 -8.05
CA LYS A 80 -7.01 -5.20 -6.60
C LYS A 80 -7.76 -3.96 -6.12
N ILE A 81 -7.90 -2.93 -6.94
CA ILE A 81 -8.36 -1.62 -6.48
C ILE A 81 -9.77 -1.32 -6.98
N THR A 82 -10.66 -0.94 -6.08
CA THR A 82 -11.93 -0.30 -6.42
C THR A 82 -11.84 1.16 -6.04
N VAL A 83 -11.90 2.08 -7.00
CA VAL A 83 -11.92 3.52 -6.71
C VAL A 83 -13.36 4.02 -6.69
N VAL A 84 -13.73 4.76 -5.65
CA VAL A 84 -15.01 5.47 -5.53
C VAL A 84 -14.71 6.95 -5.42
N THR A 85 -15.30 7.74 -6.31
CA THR A 85 -15.26 9.20 -6.24
C THR A 85 -16.57 9.70 -5.66
N ILE A 86 -16.53 10.30 -4.47
CA ILE A 86 -17.71 10.84 -3.78
C ILE A 86 -18.11 12.22 -4.34
N PRO A 87 -19.35 12.70 -4.12
CA PRO A 87 -19.84 13.94 -4.70
C PRO A 87 -19.07 15.17 -4.20
N ASP A 88 -18.89 16.16 -5.07
CA ASP A 88 -18.29 17.46 -4.69
C ASP A 88 -19.11 18.17 -3.61
N ASN A 89 -20.43 18.01 -3.66
CA ASN A 89 -21.35 18.61 -2.70
C ASN A 89 -21.64 17.69 -1.49
N PHE A 90 -20.61 16.99 -1.00
CA PHE A 90 -20.73 16.02 0.11
C PHE A 90 -21.39 16.60 1.36
N MET A 91 -21.31 17.92 1.59
CA MET A 91 -22.00 18.59 2.70
C MET A 91 -23.53 18.45 2.63
N GLN A 92 -24.09 18.49 1.41
CA GLN A 92 -25.53 18.41 1.14
C GLN A 92 -25.94 17.00 0.71
N GLU A 93 -25.00 16.22 0.17
CA GLU A 93 -25.21 14.87 -0.36
C GLU A 93 -24.58 13.80 0.55
N GLN A 94 -24.75 13.95 1.87
CA GLN A 94 -24.16 13.03 2.85
C GLN A 94 -24.69 11.60 2.68
N GLU A 95 -25.99 11.42 2.41
CA GLU A 95 -26.57 10.08 2.16
C GLU A 95 -25.95 9.39 0.93
N THR A 96 -25.68 10.16 -0.13
CA THR A 96 -24.96 9.65 -1.31
C THR A 96 -23.53 9.27 -0.95
N THR A 97 -22.83 10.11 -0.20
CA THR A 97 -21.46 9.83 0.28
C THR A 97 -21.42 8.55 1.12
N ILE A 98 -22.34 8.42 2.08
CA ILE A 98 -22.46 7.26 2.96
C ILE A 98 -22.73 6.00 2.15
N SER A 99 -23.74 6.02 1.29
CA SER A 99 -24.14 4.84 0.51
C SER A 99 -23.05 4.38 -0.45
N GLN A 100 -22.34 5.31 -1.10
CA GLN A 100 -21.21 4.97 -1.97
C GLN A 100 -20.07 4.31 -1.20
N MET A 101 -19.72 4.82 -0.02
CA MET A 101 -18.69 4.20 0.83
C MET A 101 -19.12 2.82 1.34
N VAL A 102 -20.36 2.69 1.82
CA VAL A 102 -20.91 1.42 2.32
C VAL A 102 -20.99 0.35 1.23
N SER A 103 -21.21 0.75 -0.03
CA SER A 103 -21.27 -0.18 -1.16
C SER A 103 -19.97 -0.96 -1.37
N LEU A 104 -18.82 -0.43 -0.94
CA LEU A 104 -17.54 -1.16 -0.99
C LEU A 104 -17.57 -2.43 -0.14
N ALA A 105 -18.38 -2.47 0.92
CA ALA A 105 -18.52 -3.64 1.79
C ALA A 105 -19.38 -4.76 1.17
N ASP A 106 -20.08 -4.51 0.06
CA ASP A 106 -20.80 -5.54 -0.71
C ASP A 106 -19.86 -6.51 -1.41
N ASP A 107 -18.63 -6.08 -1.68
CA ASP A 107 -17.62 -6.93 -2.27
C ASP A 107 -17.08 -7.95 -1.23
N PRO A 108 -17.30 -9.26 -1.44
CA PRO A 108 -16.87 -10.29 -0.49
C PRO A 108 -15.35 -10.38 -0.35
N LYS A 109 -14.59 -9.85 -1.33
CA LYS A 109 -13.13 -9.81 -1.34
C LYS A 109 -12.58 -8.53 -0.74
N MET A 110 -13.42 -7.55 -0.41
CA MET A 110 -12.96 -6.32 0.22
C MET A 110 -12.29 -6.63 1.57
N LYS A 111 -11.05 -6.15 1.74
CA LYS A 111 -10.27 -6.32 2.98
C LYS A 111 -9.78 -5.01 3.60
N ALA A 112 -9.75 -3.94 2.82
CA ALA A 112 -9.46 -2.61 3.35
C ALA A 112 -10.23 -1.54 2.58
N ILE A 113 -10.61 -0.47 3.26
CA ILE A 113 -11.12 0.76 2.67
C ILE A 113 -10.25 1.90 3.16
N VAL A 114 -9.69 2.65 2.22
CA VAL A 114 -8.84 3.82 2.46
C VAL A 114 -9.57 5.05 1.93
N VAL A 115 -9.89 5.97 2.85
CA VAL A 115 -10.52 7.25 2.53
C VAL A 115 -9.44 8.31 2.46
N ALA A 116 -9.21 8.87 1.26
CA ALA A 116 -8.19 9.89 1.03
C ALA A 116 -8.50 11.20 1.77
N GLU A 117 -9.79 11.51 1.94
CA GLU A 117 -10.26 12.67 2.69
C GLU A 117 -11.56 12.35 3.43
N GLY A 118 -11.50 12.37 4.76
CA GLY A 118 -12.62 12.05 5.64
C GLY A 118 -13.61 13.21 5.72
N VAL A 119 -14.50 13.35 4.74
CA VAL A 119 -15.56 14.37 4.72
C VAL A 119 -16.78 13.95 5.55
N PRO A 120 -17.71 14.88 5.87
CA PRO A 120 -18.95 14.53 6.56
C PRO A 120 -19.71 13.38 5.89
N GLY A 121 -20.02 12.37 6.69
CA GLY A 121 -20.56 11.09 6.22
C GLY A 121 -19.59 9.91 6.39
N THR A 122 -18.30 10.18 6.64
CA THR A 122 -17.28 9.15 6.86
C THR A 122 -17.55 8.36 8.15
N TYR A 123 -17.86 9.03 9.26
CA TYR A 123 -18.19 8.35 10.52
C TYR A 123 -19.39 7.39 10.39
N PRO A 124 -20.58 7.83 9.93
CA PRO A 124 -21.72 6.93 9.79
C PRO A 124 -21.48 5.83 8.75
N ALA A 125 -20.74 6.09 7.67
CA ALA A 125 -20.35 5.06 6.71
C ALA A 125 -19.45 3.99 7.34
N PHE A 126 -18.39 4.39 8.06
CA PHE A 126 -17.49 3.46 8.73
C PHE A 126 -18.21 2.64 9.80
N LYS A 127 -19.11 3.27 10.57
CA LYS A 127 -19.96 2.56 11.53
C LYS A 127 -20.79 1.48 10.84
N ALA A 128 -21.48 1.82 9.75
CA ALA A 128 -22.32 0.88 9.01
C ALA A 128 -21.50 -0.26 8.37
N ILE A 129 -20.31 0.07 7.82
CA ILE A 129 -19.38 -0.94 7.29
C ILE A 129 -18.92 -1.88 8.40
N ARG A 130 -18.55 -1.37 9.57
CA ARG A 130 -18.08 -2.18 10.70
C ARG A 130 -19.16 -3.14 11.21
N GLU A 131 -20.40 -2.67 11.31
CA GLU A 131 -21.56 -3.49 11.69
C GLU A 131 -21.81 -4.62 10.68
N LYS A 132 -21.61 -4.36 9.38
CA LYS A 132 -21.84 -5.33 8.31
C LYS A 132 -20.67 -6.29 8.06
N ARG A 133 -19.44 -5.77 8.11
CA ARG A 133 -18.19 -6.43 7.72
C ARG A 133 -17.07 -6.03 8.69
N PRO A 134 -17.04 -6.61 9.90
CA PRO A 134 -16.03 -6.27 10.90
C PRO A 134 -14.60 -6.67 10.48
N ASP A 135 -14.45 -7.51 9.46
CA ASP A 135 -13.17 -7.97 8.92
C ASP A 135 -12.49 -6.97 7.96
N ILE A 136 -13.17 -5.90 7.53
CA ILE A 136 -12.59 -4.87 6.67
C ILE A 136 -11.79 -3.87 7.53
N LEU A 137 -10.53 -3.64 7.15
CA LEU A 137 -9.72 -2.59 7.75
C LEU A 137 -10.14 -1.21 7.23
N LEU A 138 -10.35 -0.25 8.12
CA LEU A 138 -10.85 1.09 7.81
C LEU A 138 -9.81 2.15 8.11
N PHE A 139 -9.35 2.83 7.07
CA PHE A 139 -8.34 3.90 7.13
C PHE A 139 -8.95 5.20 6.64
N VAL A 140 -8.69 6.30 7.34
CA VAL A 140 -9.12 7.64 6.93
C VAL A 140 -7.98 8.63 7.08
N ASN A 141 -7.78 9.43 6.04
CA ASN A 141 -6.86 10.56 6.01
C ASN A 141 -7.64 11.88 6.02
N ASN A 142 -7.03 12.93 6.57
CA ASN A 142 -7.57 14.31 6.58
C ASN A 142 -9.04 14.37 6.99
N ASN A 143 -9.34 13.89 8.20
CA ASN A 143 -10.69 13.81 8.75
C ASN A 143 -11.21 15.20 9.14
N HIS A 144 -12.30 15.62 8.49
CA HIS A 144 -13.06 16.85 8.76
C HIS A 144 -14.06 16.70 9.91
N GLU A 145 -14.37 15.46 10.28
CA GLU A 145 -15.15 15.14 11.48
C GLU A 145 -14.25 15.08 12.72
N ASP A 146 -14.83 14.88 13.91
CA ASP A 146 -14.05 14.72 15.15
C ASP A 146 -13.15 13.46 15.07
N PRO A 147 -11.80 13.59 15.13
CA PRO A 147 -10.92 12.44 14.96
C PRO A 147 -11.04 11.39 16.08
N VAL A 148 -11.39 11.82 17.31
CA VAL A 148 -11.57 10.92 18.44
C VAL A 148 -12.82 10.06 18.22
N GLN A 149 -13.92 10.67 17.79
CA GLN A 149 -15.14 9.97 17.43
C GLN A 149 -14.89 8.99 16.27
N VAL A 150 -14.21 9.42 15.19
CA VAL A 150 -13.92 8.54 14.05
C VAL A 150 -13.02 7.37 14.43
N SER A 151 -12.08 7.57 15.36
CA SER A 151 -11.21 6.49 15.86
C SER A 151 -11.95 5.35 16.58
N THR A 152 -13.22 5.57 16.97
CA THR A 152 -14.04 4.50 17.58
C THR A 152 -14.54 3.48 16.57
N VAL A 153 -14.51 3.81 15.27
CA VAL A 153 -15.01 2.95 14.18
C VAL A 153 -13.94 2.67 13.11
N ALA A 154 -12.90 3.50 13.01
CA ALA A 154 -11.75 3.30 12.13
C ALA A 154 -10.63 2.50 12.81
N ASP A 155 -9.83 1.78 12.02
CA ASP A 155 -8.59 1.14 12.51
C ASP A 155 -7.43 2.14 12.54
N VAL A 156 -7.38 3.07 11.58
CA VAL A 156 -6.35 4.12 11.51
C VAL A 156 -6.99 5.44 11.08
N VAL A 157 -6.69 6.48 11.85
CA VAL A 157 -7.05 7.87 11.55
C VAL A 157 -5.76 8.67 11.41
N VAL A 158 -5.56 9.32 10.27
CA VAL A 158 -4.38 10.14 9.98
C VAL A 158 -4.82 11.56 9.67
N ASN A 159 -4.28 12.54 10.40
CA ASN A 159 -4.46 13.96 10.12
C ASN A 159 -3.11 14.67 10.06
N SER A 160 -3.07 15.77 9.32
CA SER A 160 -1.94 16.70 9.42
C SER A 160 -1.87 17.31 10.81
N ASP A 161 -0.66 17.58 11.30
CA ASP A 161 -0.46 18.30 12.56
C ASP A 161 -0.77 19.79 12.38
N SER A 162 -2.06 20.11 12.43
CA SER A 162 -2.57 21.48 12.30
C SER A 162 -2.04 22.41 13.41
N ILE A 163 -1.70 21.86 14.58
CA ILE A 163 -1.15 22.63 15.70
C ILE A 163 0.27 23.08 15.35
N ALA A 164 1.15 22.15 14.99
CA ALA A 164 2.50 22.49 14.54
C ALA A 164 2.47 23.37 13.29
N ARG A 165 1.54 23.13 12.35
CA ARG A 165 1.36 23.96 11.16
C ARG A 165 1.06 25.42 11.52
N GLY A 166 0.26 25.67 12.55
CA GLY A 166 -0.04 27.02 13.03
C GLY A 166 1.22 27.79 13.44
N TYR A 167 2.14 27.15 14.18
CA TYR A 167 3.42 27.75 14.54
C TYR A 167 4.36 27.89 13.34
N LEU A 168 4.41 26.87 12.48
CA LEU A 168 5.31 26.81 11.33
C LEU A 168 5.03 27.92 10.30
N ILE A 169 3.76 28.23 10.04
CA ILE A 169 3.36 29.29 9.10
C ILE A 169 3.92 30.64 9.58
N VAL A 170 3.71 30.98 10.85
CA VAL A 170 4.17 32.27 11.41
C VAL A 170 5.69 32.36 11.37
N LYS A 171 6.39 31.30 11.79
CA LYS A 171 7.85 31.24 11.75
C LYS A 171 8.38 31.47 10.34
N THR A 172 7.85 30.73 9.36
CA THR A 172 8.28 30.82 7.95
C THR A 172 7.96 32.17 7.32
N ALA A 173 6.92 32.89 7.77
CA ALA A 173 6.60 34.21 7.26
C ALA A 173 7.47 35.33 7.86
N HIS A 174 7.99 35.12 9.07
CA HIS A 174 8.90 36.04 9.73
C HIS A 174 10.34 35.94 9.20
N ASP A 175 10.80 34.71 8.96
CA ASP A 175 12.17 34.39 8.51
C ASP A 175 12.39 34.67 7.02
#